data_AF-A0AAD6D334-F1
#
_entry.id   AF-A0AAD6D334-F1
#
_cell.length_a   1.000
_cell.length_b   1.000
_cell.length_c   1.000
_cell.angle_alpha   90.00
_cell.angle_beta   90.00
_cell.angle_gamma   90.00
#
_symmetry.space_group_name_H-M   'P 1'
#
loop_
_entity.id
_entity.type
_entity.pdbx_description
1 polymer ?
#
loop_
_entity_poly.entity_id
_entity_poly.type
_entity_poly.pdbx_seq_one_letter_code
_entity_poly.pdbx_strand_id
1 'polypeptide(L)'
;MGKFDNTSQAQVFTMLESLRIWRDHLPPELHLFDETKEIRRRHNRAVAELHIFYLMTIILTCFLGRRENSPLLKCASIVASSCISRLYEEILYHEGTPFLLPIHAWANLVASIPRTFSKDVQIPNQVSEKRISRMVLDKMGEKHPAVLLVQQRIDEIGHAGASAFSASDTPPDAPNSAPTPTTEMAQEILSLFPYPLSFCPTLELLEPYSSGTEQLDLFSDLLADIDNWDWPMEWSSILF
;
A
#
# COMPACT_ATOMS: atom_id res chain seq x y z
N MET A 1 -12.09 -23.96 0.72
CA MET A 1 -10.78 -24.64 0.75
C MET A 1 -9.85 -23.88 -0.20
N GLY A 2 -9.42 -22.69 0.24
CA GLY A 2 -8.58 -21.81 -0.56
C GLY A 2 -7.17 -22.38 -0.68
N LYS A 3 -6.61 -22.41 -1.89
CA LYS A 3 -5.19 -22.71 -2.07
C LYS A 3 -4.39 -21.60 -1.38
N PHE A 4 -3.64 -21.97 -0.35
CA PHE A 4 -2.62 -21.12 0.24
C PHE A 4 -1.56 -20.83 -0.83
N ASP A 5 -1.18 -19.55 -0.94
CA ASP A 5 -0.13 -19.14 -1.86
C ASP A 5 1.19 -19.35 -1.14
N ASN A 6 2.05 -20.20 -1.69
CA ASN A 6 3.35 -20.59 -1.11
C ASN A 6 4.49 -19.78 -1.74
N THR A 7 4.20 -18.60 -2.29
CA THR A 7 5.21 -17.71 -2.89
C THR A 7 6.25 -17.34 -1.83
N SER A 8 7.52 -17.62 -2.11
CA SER A 8 8.61 -17.33 -1.18
C SER A 8 8.93 -15.83 -1.13
N GLN A 9 9.48 -15.36 -0.02
CA GLN A 9 9.90 -13.96 0.12
C GLN A 9 10.86 -13.53 -1.00
N ALA A 10 11.80 -14.40 -1.41
CA ALA A 10 12.70 -14.14 -2.53
C ALA A 10 11.95 -13.94 -3.87
N GLN A 11 10.87 -14.69 -4.10
CA GLN A 11 10.02 -14.51 -5.28
C GLN A 11 9.27 -13.16 -5.23
N VAL A 12 8.79 -12.76 -4.05
CA VAL A 12 8.17 -11.43 -3.85
C VAL A 12 9.15 -10.31 -4.22
N PHE A 13 10.38 -10.34 -3.68
CA PHE A 13 11.41 -9.35 -4.03
C PHE A 13 11.76 -9.35 -5.51
N THR A 14 11.85 -10.54 -6.14
CA THR A 14 12.08 -10.64 -7.60
C THR A 14 10.97 -9.98 -8.42
N MET A 15 9.71 -10.14 -8.01
CA MET A 15 8.57 -9.50 -8.66
C MET A 15 8.61 -7.97 -8.47
N LEU A 16 8.91 -7.50 -7.25
CA LEU A 16 9.06 -6.08 -6.96
C LEU A 16 10.20 -5.46 -7.78
N GLU A 17 11.34 -6.15 -7.90
CA GLU A 17 12.45 -5.72 -8.73
C GLU A 17 12.05 -5.62 -10.21
N SER A 18 11.26 -6.56 -10.71
CA SER A 18 10.72 -6.49 -12.07
C SER A 18 9.82 -5.26 -12.27
N LEU A 19 9.03 -4.88 -11.27
CA LEU A 19 8.21 -3.66 -11.30
C LEU A 19 9.07 -2.40 -11.29
N ARG A 20 10.15 -2.38 -10.49
CA ARG A 20 11.13 -1.29 -10.48
C ARG A 20 11.75 -1.09 -11.87
N ILE A 21 12.28 -2.18 -12.45
CA ILE A 21 12.88 -2.17 -13.78
C ILE A 21 11.87 -1.65 -14.80
N TRP A 22 10.64 -2.16 -14.78
CA TRP A 22 9.60 -1.69 -15.70
C TRP A 22 9.39 -0.17 -15.59
N ARG A 23 9.31 0.36 -14.37
CA ARG A 23 9.14 1.80 -14.14
C ARG A 23 10.34 2.60 -14.65
N ASP A 24 11.55 2.13 -14.41
CA ASP A 24 12.79 2.83 -14.83
C ASP A 24 12.97 2.89 -16.35
N HIS A 25 12.31 1.98 -17.08
CA HIS A 25 12.28 1.97 -18.54
C HIS A 25 11.11 2.78 -19.14
N LEU A 26 10.30 3.44 -18.31
CA LEU A 26 9.25 4.32 -18.83
C LEU A 26 9.87 5.53 -19.54
N PRO A 27 9.24 6.01 -20.63
CA PRO A 27 9.59 7.29 -21.22
C PRO A 27 9.48 8.42 -20.17
N PRO A 28 10.37 9.44 -20.22
CA PRO A 28 10.37 10.53 -19.24
C PRO A 28 9.01 11.23 -19.09
N GLU A 29 8.22 11.31 -20.16
CA GLU A 29 6.87 11.91 -20.17
C GLU A 29 5.87 11.17 -19.28
N LEU A 30 6.13 9.90 -18.99
CA LEU A 30 5.31 9.06 -18.13
C LEU A 30 5.77 9.06 -16.67
N HIS A 31 6.83 9.80 -16.33
CA HIS A 31 7.24 9.94 -14.93
C HIS A 31 6.39 10.99 -14.19
N LEU A 32 6.08 10.75 -12.92
CA LEU A 32 5.38 11.73 -12.08
C LEU A 32 6.25 12.95 -11.75
N PHE A 33 7.55 12.72 -11.56
CA PHE A 33 8.51 13.77 -11.19
C PHE A 33 9.55 13.93 -12.29
N ASP A 34 10.26 15.05 -12.25
CA ASP A 34 11.49 15.21 -13.02
C ASP A 34 12.58 14.24 -12.51
N GLU A 35 13.70 14.18 -13.25
CA GLU A 35 14.80 13.25 -12.95
C GLU A 35 15.45 13.56 -11.59
N THR A 36 15.39 14.80 -11.14
CA THR A 36 15.87 15.24 -9.82
C THR A 36 14.91 14.90 -8.69
N LYS A 37 13.66 14.49 -9.00
CA LYS A 37 12.56 14.22 -8.06
C LYS A 37 12.10 15.44 -7.26
N GLU A 38 12.55 16.64 -7.63
CA GLU A 38 12.24 17.87 -6.92
C GLU A 38 10.95 18.52 -7.43
N ILE A 39 10.65 18.35 -8.72
CA ILE A 39 9.54 19.03 -9.37
C ILE A 39 8.52 18.02 -9.86
N ARG A 40 7.31 18.10 -9.31
CA ARG A 40 6.13 17.38 -9.83
C ARG A 40 5.88 17.85 -11.27
N ARG A 41 5.90 16.92 -12.23
CA ARG A 41 5.54 17.22 -13.62
C ARG A 41 4.08 17.66 -13.71
N ARG A 42 3.74 18.40 -14.77
CA ARG A 42 2.36 18.86 -15.01
C ARG A 42 1.38 17.69 -14.93
N HIS A 43 0.24 17.93 -14.27
CA HIS A 43 -0.83 16.93 -14.16
C HIS A 43 -1.18 16.32 -15.52
N ASN A 44 -1.13 14.99 -15.57
CA ASN A 44 -1.64 14.19 -16.68
C ASN A 44 -2.38 13.01 -16.08
N ARG A 45 -3.69 12.94 -16.32
CA ARG A 45 -4.56 11.91 -15.75
C ARG A 45 -4.09 10.50 -16.12
N ALA A 46 -3.70 10.26 -17.38
CA ALA A 46 -3.25 8.94 -17.81
C ALA A 46 -1.96 8.49 -17.08
N VAL A 47 -1.07 9.43 -16.78
CA VAL A 47 0.14 9.17 -15.99
C VAL A 47 -0.20 8.87 -14.53
N ALA A 48 -1.14 9.62 -13.94
CA ALA A 48 -1.62 9.32 -12.59
C ALA A 48 -2.29 7.95 -12.51
N GLU A 49 -3.16 7.60 -13.47
CA GLU A 49 -3.80 6.29 -13.58
C GLU A 49 -2.76 5.16 -13.72
N LEU A 50 -1.76 5.34 -14.60
CA LEU A 50 -0.65 4.39 -14.77
C LEU A 50 0.06 4.09 -13.44
N HIS A 51 0.43 5.14 -12.70
CA HIS A 51 1.11 4.97 -11.42
C HIS A 51 0.19 4.43 -10.32
N ILE A 52 -1.12 4.70 -10.34
CA ILE A 52 -2.07 4.04 -9.45
C ILE A 52 -2.03 2.51 -9.66
N PHE A 53 -2.03 2.04 -10.91
CA PHE A 53 -1.97 0.60 -11.18
C PHE A 53 -0.61 -0.02 -10.84
N TYR A 54 0.49 0.70 -11.06
CA TYR A 54 1.82 0.29 -10.58
C TYR A 54 1.85 0.11 -9.06
N LEU A 55 1.36 1.09 -8.30
CA LEU A 55 1.31 1.04 -6.83
C LEU A 55 0.37 -0.05 -6.33
N MET A 56 -0.77 -0.23 -6.99
CA MET A 56 -1.69 -1.33 -6.69
C MET A 56 -1.01 -2.70 -6.89
N THR A 57 -0.18 -2.84 -7.92
CA THR A 57 0.57 -4.07 -8.17
C THR A 57 1.62 -4.32 -7.09
N ILE A 58 2.27 -3.28 -6.57
CA ILE A 58 3.16 -3.39 -5.39
C ILE A 58 2.37 -3.95 -4.20
N ILE A 59 1.21 -3.36 -3.88
CA ILE A 59 0.37 -3.81 -2.77
C ILE A 59 0.02 -5.30 -2.92
N LEU A 60 -0.47 -5.70 -4.10
CA LEU A 60 -0.83 -7.09 -4.37
C LEU A 60 0.38 -8.04 -4.25
N THR A 61 1.56 -7.61 -4.73
CA THR A 61 2.80 -8.40 -4.67
C THR A 61 3.27 -8.58 -3.23
N CYS A 62 3.24 -7.52 -2.41
CA CYS A 62 3.53 -7.61 -0.98
C CYS A 62 2.56 -8.55 -0.23
N PHE A 63 1.34 -8.76 -0.75
CA PHE A 63 0.38 -9.70 -0.18
C PHE A 63 0.56 -11.16 -0.63
N LEU A 64 1.45 -11.46 -1.58
CA LEU A 64 1.73 -12.85 -1.99
C LEU A 64 2.55 -13.63 -0.94
N GLY A 65 3.31 -12.95 -0.06
CA GLY A 65 4.15 -13.53 1.01
C GLY A 65 3.42 -13.98 2.30
N ARG A 66 2.19 -14.48 2.13
CA ARG A 66 1.04 -14.53 3.07
C ARG A 66 1.22 -14.90 4.56
N ARG A 67 2.32 -15.51 5.02
CA ARG A 67 2.38 -16.05 6.40
C ARG A 67 3.45 -15.40 7.28
N GLU A 68 4.42 -14.74 6.68
CA GLU A 68 5.55 -14.10 7.36
C GLU A 68 5.93 -12.84 6.58
N ASN A 69 4.93 -12.02 6.24
CA ASN A 69 5.20 -10.76 5.56
C ASN A 69 6.07 -9.91 6.48
N SER A 70 7.35 -9.78 6.10
CA SER A 70 8.30 -8.91 6.77
C SER A 70 7.66 -7.54 7.01
N PRO A 71 7.86 -6.92 8.18
CA PRO A 71 7.44 -5.55 8.47
C PRO A 71 7.71 -4.57 7.32
N LEU A 72 8.84 -4.76 6.62
CA LEU A 72 9.22 -3.98 5.45
C LEU A 72 8.18 -4.04 4.31
N LEU A 73 7.62 -5.22 4.00
CA LEU A 73 6.59 -5.38 2.97
C LEU A 73 5.24 -4.79 3.40
N LYS A 74 4.94 -4.83 4.71
CA LYS A 74 3.76 -4.15 5.28
C LYS A 74 3.90 -2.64 5.13
N CYS A 75 5.05 -2.06 5.51
CA CYS A 75 5.37 -0.65 5.31
C CYS A 75 5.28 -0.25 3.83
N ALA A 76 5.86 -1.03 2.92
CA ALA A 76 5.79 -0.78 1.48
C ALA A 76 4.34 -0.71 0.98
N SER A 77 3.47 -1.60 1.47
CA SER A 77 2.04 -1.62 1.10
C SER A 77 1.29 -0.37 1.60
N ILE A 78 1.63 0.10 2.79
CA ILE A 78 1.06 1.33 3.39
C ILE A 78 1.51 2.55 2.60
N VAL A 79 2.81 2.65 2.30
CA VAL A 79 3.38 3.72 1.47
C VAL A 79 2.72 3.76 0.10
N ALA A 80 2.60 2.60 -0.57
CA ALA A 80 1.96 2.50 -1.87
C ALA A 80 0.50 2.98 -1.82
N SER A 81 -0.21 2.61 -0.76
CA SER A 81 -1.59 3.02 -0.52
C SER A 81 -1.75 4.53 -0.26
N SER A 82 -0.83 5.13 0.49
CA SER A 82 -0.76 6.58 0.68
C SER A 82 -0.52 7.30 -0.65
N CYS A 83 0.46 6.83 -1.44
CA CYS A 83 0.76 7.37 -2.78
C CYS A 83 -0.47 7.32 -3.70
N ILE A 84 -1.22 6.21 -3.71
CA ILE A 84 -2.48 6.10 -4.48
C ILE A 84 -3.47 7.19 -4.06
N SER A 85 -3.59 7.45 -2.76
CA SER A 85 -4.49 8.48 -2.24
C SER A 85 -4.08 9.88 -2.70
N ARG A 86 -2.79 10.19 -2.74
CA ARG A 86 -2.28 11.46 -3.27
C ARG A 86 -2.56 11.64 -4.76
N LEU A 87 -2.41 10.57 -5.54
CA LEU A 87 -2.76 10.60 -6.98
C LEU A 87 -4.26 10.80 -7.19
N TYR A 88 -5.11 10.17 -6.37
CA TYR A 88 -6.55 10.40 -6.40
C TYR A 88 -6.96 11.81 -5.95
N GLU A 89 -6.26 12.40 -4.98
CA GLU A 89 -6.45 13.79 -4.59
C GLU A 89 -6.15 14.74 -5.76
N GLU A 90 -5.06 14.49 -6.49
CA GLU A 90 -4.72 15.25 -7.68
C GLU A 90 -5.80 15.12 -8.78
N ILE A 91 -6.30 13.90 -9.01
CA ILE A 91 -7.41 13.67 -9.96
C ILE A 91 -8.69 14.39 -9.50
N LEU A 92 -9.00 14.39 -8.20
CA LEU A 92 -10.14 15.12 -7.65
C LEU A 92 -10.00 16.64 -7.86
N TYR A 93 -8.81 17.18 -7.59
CA TYR A 93 -8.50 18.60 -7.75
C TYR A 93 -8.67 19.06 -9.20
N HIS A 94 -8.30 18.22 -10.16
CA HIS A 94 -8.47 18.49 -11.60
C HIS A 94 -9.82 18.01 -12.17
N GLU A 95 -10.80 17.70 -11.31
CA GLU A 95 -12.14 17.24 -11.71
C GLU A 95 -12.14 16.02 -12.64
N GLY A 96 -11.09 15.19 -12.58
CA GLY A 96 -10.89 14.04 -13.46
C GLY A 96 -11.72 12.81 -13.10
N THR A 97 -12.32 12.78 -11.91
CA THR A 97 -13.04 11.61 -11.35
C THR A 97 -14.17 11.06 -12.24
N PRO A 98 -15.02 11.87 -12.91
CA PRO A 98 -16.11 11.36 -13.76
C PRO A 98 -15.62 10.54 -14.97
N PHE A 99 -14.34 10.67 -15.33
CA PHE A 99 -13.73 9.96 -16.45
C PHE A 99 -13.08 8.64 -16.03
N LEU A 100 -13.01 8.34 -14.73
CA LEU A 100 -12.42 7.10 -14.24
C LEU A 100 -13.28 5.89 -14.64
N LEU A 101 -12.58 4.84 -15.08
CA LEU A 101 -13.18 3.55 -15.37
C LEU A 101 -13.52 2.80 -14.07
N PRO A 102 -14.49 1.87 -14.09
CA PRO A 102 -14.89 1.11 -12.90
C PRO A 102 -13.75 0.39 -12.17
N ILE A 103 -12.67 0.03 -12.87
CA ILE A 103 -11.48 -0.60 -12.27
C ILE A 103 -10.83 0.26 -11.16
N HIS A 104 -11.02 1.58 -11.17
CA HIS A 104 -10.54 2.45 -10.09
C HIS A 104 -11.28 2.25 -8.77
N ALA A 105 -12.49 1.68 -8.80
CA ALA A 105 -13.17 1.23 -7.58
C ALA A 105 -12.38 0.08 -6.95
N TRP A 106 -12.00 -0.91 -7.76
CA TRP A 106 -11.16 -2.02 -7.30
C TRP A 106 -9.79 -1.55 -6.82
N ALA A 107 -9.15 -0.61 -7.52
CA ALA A 107 -7.89 -0.02 -7.05
C ALA A 107 -8.04 0.67 -5.68
N ASN A 108 -9.16 1.36 -5.43
CA ASN A 108 -9.46 1.93 -4.10
C ASN A 108 -9.69 0.86 -3.04
N LEU A 109 -10.34 -0.26 -3.38
CA LEU A 109 -10.48 -1.42 -2.48
C LEU A 109 -9.12 -1.99 -2.10
N VAL A 110 -8.25 -2.25 -3.09
CA VAL A 110 -6.89 -2.78 -2.85
C VAL A 110 -6.10 -1.79 -1.98
N ALA A 111 -6.19 -0.50 -2.27
CA ALA A 111 -5.51 0.51 -1.48
C ALA A 111 -6.11 0.67 -0.06
N SER A 112 -7.39 0.41 0.18
CA SER A 112 -7.97 0.55 1.52
C SER A 112 -7.46 -0.51 2.50
N ILE A 113 -7.03 -1.67 1.97
CA ILE A 113 -6.56 -2.80 2.76
C ILE A 113 -5.39 -2.40 3.67
N PRO A 114 -4.20 -1.97 3.17
CA PRO A 114 -3.09 -1.59 4.05
C PRO A 114 -3.47 -0.55 5.10
N ARG A 115 -4.30 0.43 4.73
CA ARG A 115 -4.75 1.52 5.62
C ARG A 115 -5.72 1.06 6.71
N THR A 116 -6.38 -0.07 6.54
CA THR A 116 -7.42 -0.54 7.46
C THR A 116 -6.87 -1.39 8.60
N PHE A 117 -5.80 -2.15 8.36
CA PHE A 117 -5.15 -2.98 9.37
C PHE A 117 -4.00 -2.28 10.08
N SER A 118 -3.72 -1.03 9.70
CA SER A 118 -2.69 -0.20 10.34
C SER A 118 -3.28 0.77 11.37
N LYS A 119 -4.11 0.27 12.29
CA LYS A 119 -4.91 1.12 13.21
C LYS A 119 -4.10 1.71 14.37
N ASP A 120 -3.01 1.06 14.75
CA ASP A 120 -2.23 1.42 15.94
C ASP A 120 -1.03 2.32 15.61
N VAL A 121 -0.64 2.39 14.33
CA VAL A 121 0.38 3.32 13.85
C VAL A 121 -0.26 4.66 13.50
N GLN A 122 0.30 5.76 14.03
CA GLN A 122 0.00 7.11 13.57
C GLN A 122 0.51 7.32 12.14
N ILE A 123 -0.18 6.73 11.15
CA ILE A 123 0.11 6.96 9.74
C ILE A 123 -0.18 8.43 9.44
N PRO A 124 0.80 9.20 8.95
CA PRO A 124 0.56 10.58 8.51
C PRO A 124 -0.60 10.62 7.52
N ASN A 125 -1.49 11.59 7.66
CA ASN A 125 -2.59 11.84 6.72
C ASN A 125 -3.65 10.71 6.56
N GLN A 126 -3.64 9.65 7.38
CA GLN A 126 -4.55 8.50 7.22
C GLN A 126 -6.04 8.89 7.14
N VAL A 127 -6.47 9.87 7.94
CA VAL A 127 -7.85 10.38 7.93
C VAL A 127 -8.18 11.08 6.61
N SER A 128 -7.26 11.90 6.09
CA SER A 128 -7.46 12.61 4.83
C SER A 128 -7.45 11.63 3.65
N GLU A 129 -6.59 10.62 3.67
CA GLU A 129 -6.51 9.57 2.65
C GLU A 129 -7.79 8.74 2.56
N LYS A 130 -8.36 8.32 3.70
CA LYS A 130 -9.66 7.63 3.75
C LYS A 130 -10.77 8.51 3.19
N ARG A 131 -10.76 9.80 3.54
CA ARG A 131 -11.72 10.78 3.00
C ARG A 131 -11.59 10.95 1.49
N ILE A 132 -10.37 11.05 0.96
CA ILE A 132 -10.10 11.14 -0.49
C ILE A 132 -10.66 9.92 -1.22
N SER A 133 -10.35 8.71 -0.75
CA SER A 133 -10.88 7.48 -1.34
C SER A 133 -12.41 7.47 -1.34
N ARG A 134 -13.06 7.89 -0.24
CA ARG A 134 -14.52 7.99 -0.19
C ARG A 134 -15.07 9.00 -1.20
N MET A 135 -14.48 10.20 -1.28
CA MET A 135 -14.89 11.23 -2.24
C MET A 135 -14.74 10.78 -3.71
N VAL A 136 -13.69 10.02 -4.04
CA VAL A 136 -13.52 9.45 -5.38
C VAL A 136 -14.62 8.44 -5.67
N LEU A 137 -14.87 7.51 -4.75
CA LEU A 137 -15.88 6.46 -4.92
C LEU A 137 -17.29 7.06 -5.02
N ASP A 138 -17.62 8.06 -4.20
CA ASP A 138 -18.92 8.76 -4.26
C ASP A 138 -19.16 9.36 -5.65
N LYS A 139 -18.18 10.12 -6.16
CA LYS A 139 -18.26 10.72 -7.51
C LYS A 139 -18.31 9.66 -8.62
N MET A 140 -17.56 8.55 -8.49
CA MET A 140 -17.63 7.46 -9.46
C MET A 140 -18.99 6.74 -9.42
N GLY A 141 -19.61 6.65 -8.24
CA GLY A 141 -20.89 6.00 -8.01
C GLY A 141 -22.05 6.64 -8.76
N GLU A 142 -21.94 7.92 -9.11
CA GLU A 142 -22.92 8.62 -9.97
C GLU A 142 -23.07 7.97 -11.35
N LYS A 143 -21.99 7.38 -11.88
CA LYS A 143 -21.96 6.72 -13.20
C LYS A 143 -21.93 5.21 -13.11
N HIS A 144 -21.34 4.66 -12.05
CA HIS A 144 -21.05 3.24 -11.91
C HIS A 144 -21.65 2.69 -10.62
N PRO A 145 -22.89 2.18 -10.63
CA PRO A 145 -23.57 1.69 -9.41
C PRO A 145 -22.81 0.58 -8.68
N ALA A 146 -22.00 -0.22 -9.39
CA ALA A 146 -21.18 -1.27 -8.79
C ALA A 146 -20.14 -0.75 -7.78
N VAL A 147 -19.82 0.55 -7.81
CA VAL A 147 -18.93 1.21 -6.84
C VAL A 147 -19.49 1.13 -5.42
N LEU A 148 -20.82 1.10 -5.25
CA LEU A 148 -21.47 0.99 -3.95
C LEU A 148 -21.11 -0.32 -3.24
N LEU A 149 -20.98 -1.42 -3.99
CA LEU A 149 -20.54 -2.70 -3.44
C LEU A 149 -19.11 -2.59 -2.91
N VAL A 150 -18.24 -1.89 -3.63
CA VAL A 150 -16.86 -1.66 -3.17
C VAL A 150 -16.84 -0.81 -1.90
N GLN A 151 -17.64 0.27 -1.84
CA GLN A 151 -17.73 1.09 -0.63
C GLN A 151 -18.18 0.27 0.58
N GLN A 152 -19.22 -0.54 0.41
CA GLN A 152 -19.70 -1.45 1.46
C GLN A 152 -18.59 -2.40 1.91
N ARG A 153 -17.82 -2.99 0.98
CA ARG A 153 -16.68 -3.85 1.33
C ARG A 153 -15.60 -3.10 2.10
N ILE A 154 -15.27 -1.87 1.71
CA ILE A 154 -14.27 -1.06 2.43
C ILE A 154 -14.74 -0.79 3.87
N ASP A 155 -16.02 -0.47 4.05
CA ASP A 155 -16.59 -0.23 5.38
C ASP A 155 -16.64 -1.53 6.22
N GLU A 156 -17.01 -2.67 5.62
CA GLU A 156 -16.98 -3.99 6.25
C GLU A 156 -15.57 -4.35 6.74
N ILE A 157 -14.54 -4.17 5.91
CA ILE A 157 -13.13 -4.40 6.29
C ILE A 157 -12.74 -3.42 7.43
N GLY A 158 -13.19 -2.17 7.35
CA GLY A 158 -13.02 -1.15 8.38
C GLY A 158 -13.52 -1.60 9.76
N HIS A 159 -14.72 -2.17 9.79
CA HIS A 159 -15.38 -2.68 10.99
C HIS A 159 -14.80 -4.03 11.46
N ALA A 160 -14.53 -4.96 10.54
CA ALA A 160 -13.93 -6.25 10.85
C ALA A 160 -12.53 -6.09 11.45
N GLY A 161 -11.72 -5.16 10.94
CA GLY A 161 -10.45 -4.77 11.55
C GLY A 161 -10.55 -4.21 12.97
N ALA A 162 -11.75 -3.92 13.50
CA ALA A 162 -11.97 -3.51 14.89
C ALA A 162 -12.53 -4.64 15.78
N SER A 163 -13.16 -5.66 15.18
CA SER A 163 -13.92 -6.69 15.92
C SER A 163 -13.39 -8.11 15.73
N ALA A 164 -12.62 -8.40 14.68
CA ALA A 164 -12.16 -9.74 14.34
C ALA A 164 -10.88 -10.18 15.08
N PHE A 165 -10.33 -9.33 15.95
CA PHE A 165 -9.00 -9.47 16.53
C PHE A 165 -8.98 -9.49 18.06
N SER A 166 -10.08 -9.89 18.70
CA SER A 166 -9.98 -10.40 20.07
C SER A 166 -9.11 -11.66 20.03
N ALA A 167 -7.87 -11.52 20.49
CA ALA A 167 -6.86 -12.54 20.69
C ALA A 167 -7.41 -13.97 20.65
N SER A 168 -7.21 -14.65 19.53
CA SER A 168 -7.47 -16.08 19.40
C SER A 168 -6.13 -16.80 19.25
N ASP A 169 -5.65 -17.29 20.39
CA ASP A 169 -4.77 -18.45 20.58
C ASP A 169 -3.52 -18.55 19.70
N THR A 170 -2.49 -17.79 20.06
CA THR A 170 -1.10 -18.15 19.75
C THR A 170 -0.57 -19.08 20.85
N PRO A 171 -0.06 -20.29 20.54
CA PRO A 171 0.66 -21.10 21.51
C PRO A 171 1.90 -20.33 22.01
N PRO A 172 2.25 -20.38 23.31
CA PRO A 172 3.26 -19.49 23.90
C PRO A 172 4.72 -19.76 23.48
N ASP A 173 5.01 -20.71 22.59
CA ASP A 173 6.38 -21.22 22.37
C ASP A 173 6.83 -21.35 20.90
N ALA A 174 6.29 -20.55 19.97
CA ALA A 174 6.85 -20.48 18.61
C ALA A 174 7.86 -19.32 18.51
N PRO A 175 9.17 -19.55 18.32
CA PRO A 175 10.11 -18.49 17.99
C PRO A 175 9.89 -18.07 16.52
N ASN A 176 8.82 -17.34 16.24
CA ASN A 176 8.58 -16.73 14.94
C ASN A 176 9.39 -15.44 14.84
N SER A 177 10.71 -15.57 14.79
CA SER A 177 11.56 -14.47 14.33
C SER A 177 11.56 -14.55 12.80
N ALA A 178 10.62 -13.84 12.18
CA ALA A 178 10.75 -13.55 10.75
C ALA A 178 12.16 -13.00 10.51
N PRO A 179 12.84 -13.39 9.42
CA PRO A 179 14.19 -12.92 9.15
C PRO A 179 14.19 -11.39 9.12
N THR A 180 15.06 -10.78 9.92
CA THR A 180 15.22 -9.33 9.95
C THR A 180 15.57 -8.85 8.55
N PRO A 181 14.82 -7.89 7.98
CA PRO A 181 15.07 -7.40 6.63
C PRO A 181 16.49 -6.84 6.53
N THR A 182 17.21 -7.22 5.48
CA THR A 182 18.56 -6.68 5.24
C THR A 182 18.47 -5.24 4.75
N THR A 183 19.51 -4.44 5.00
CA THR A 183 19.60 -3.06 4.50
C THR A 183 19.48 -3.01 2.97
N GLU A 184 19.98 -4.02 2.27
CA GLU A 184 19.85 -4.17 0.81
C GLU A 184 18.38 -4.29 0.39
N MET A 185 17.59 -5.15 1.06
CA MET A 185 16.15 -5.29 0.81
C MET A 185 15.40 -3.97 1.07
N ALA A 186 15.78 -3.22 2.10
CA ALA A 186 15.17 -1.92 2.39
C ALA A 186 15.44 -0.90 1.27
N GLN A 187 16.65 -0.87 0.74
CA GLN A 187 17.03 -0.01 -0.38
C GLN A 187 16.30 -0.39 -1.67
N GLU A 188 16.14 -1.69 -1.93
CA GLU A 188 15.32 -2.18 -3.05
C GLU A 188 13.87 -1.70 -2.93
N ILE A 189 13.26 -1.81 -1.75
CA ILE A 189 11.89 -1.35 -1.50
C ILE A 189 11.77 0.16 -1.63
N LEU A 190 12.68 0.95 -1.06
CA LEU A 190 12.71 2.40 -1.22
C LEU A 190 12.80 2.79 -2.69
N SER A 191 13.59 2.04 -3.46
CA SER A 191 13.76 2.31 -4.89
C SER A 191 12.49 2.08 -5.70
N LEU A 192 11.43 1.44 -5.16
CA LEU A 192 10.10 1.34 -5.78
C LEU A 192 9.31 2.66 -5.75
N PHE A 193 9.69 3.59 -4.87
CA PHE A 193 8.98 4.84 -4.62
C PHE A 193 9.88 6.05 -4.93
N PRO A 194 9.99 6.47 -6.20
CA PRO A 194 10.86 7.56 -6.60
C PRO A 194 10.17 8.90 -6.37
N TYR A 195 9.59 9.09 -5.17
CA TYR A 195 8.79 10.25 -4.83
C TYR A 195 9.44 11.02 -3.67
N PRO A 196 9.31 12.35 -3.63
CA PRO A 196 9.78 13.13 -2.50
C PRO A 196 8.86 12.96 -1.28
N LEU A 197 9.40 13.15 -0.07
CA LEU A 197 8.62 13.17 1.18
C LEU A 197 7.50 14.22 1.16
N SER A 198 7.72 15.34 0.46
CA SER A 198 6.69 16.38 0.26
C SER A 198 5.46 15.88 -0.49
N PHE A 199 5.60 14.82 -1.30
CA PHE A 199 4.48 14.17 -1.98
C PHE A 199 3.83 13.11 -1.09
N CYS A 200 4.63 12.22 -0.48
CA CYS A 200 4.13 11.16 0.39
C CYS A 200 4.95 11.09 1.69
N PRO A 201 4.51 11.77 2.77
CA PRO A 201 5.20 11.74 4.07
C PRO A 201 5.27 10.34 4.67
N THR A 202 4.33 9.46 4.31
CA THR A 202 4.30 8.06 4.76
C THR A 202 5.55 7.26 4.35
N LEU A 203 6.34 7.76 3.39
CA LEU A 203 7.64 7.19 3.05
C LEU A 203 8.62 7.13 4.23
N GLU A 204 8.46 7.99 5.24
CA GLU A 204 9.24 7.97 6.48
C GLU A 204 9.18 6.60 7.20
N LEU A 205 8.11 5.81 6.98
CA LEU A 205 7.98 4.46 7.54
C LEU A 205 9.06 3.47 7.02
N LEU A 206 9.72 3.78 5.91
CA LEU A 206 10.75 2.93 5.31
C LEU A 206 12.18 3.34 5.72
N GLU A 207 12.38 4.55 6.25
CA GLU A 207 13.69 5.06 6.66
C GLU A 207 14.39 4.18 7.71
N PRO A 208 13.72 3.65 8.76
CA PRO A 208 14.38 2.89 9.82
C PRO A 208 15.11 1.63 9.31
N TYR A 209 14.62 1.05 8.21
CA TYR A 209 15.23 -0.15 7.62
C TYR A 209 16.45 0.17 6.75
N SER A 210 16.59 1.42 6.31
CA SER A 210 17.67 1.86 5.44
C SER A 210 18.90 2.39 6.19
N SER A 211 18.73 2.81 7.45
CA SER A 211 19.74 3.57 8.20
C SER A 211 20.57 2.75 9.21
N GLY A 212 20.34 1.44 9.33
CA GLY A 212 21.05 0.59 10.30
C GLY A 212 20.53 0.70 11.74
N THR A 213 21.09 -0.13 12.63
CA THR A 213 20.51 -0.59 13.90
C THR A 213 20.13 0.48 14.93
N GLU A 214 20.74 1.67 14.89
CA GLU A 214 20.52 2.73 15.90
C GLU A 214 19.17 3.46 15.74
N GLN A 215 18.61 3.53 14.52
CA GLN A 215 17.29 4.13 14.30
C GLN A 215 16.15 3.14 14.59
N LEU A 216 16.40 1.84 14.46
CA LEU A 216 15.43 0.78 14.75
C LEU A 216 14.97 0.80 16.22
N ASP A 217 15.83 1.20 17.17
CA ASP A 217 15.47 1.33 18.58
C ASP A 217 14.43 2.44 18.84
N LEU A 218 14.47 3.55 18.08
CA LEU A 218 13.52 4.66 18.22
C LEU A 218 12.15 4.32 17.61
N PHE A 219 12.14 3.49 16.57
CA PHE A 219 10.93 3.00 15.91
C PHE A 219 10.51 1.61 16.41
N SER A 220 11.16 1.08 17.45
CA SER A 220 10.92 -0.27 17.93
C SER A 220 9.49 -0.49 18.40
N ASP A 221 8.87 0.51 19.03
CA ASP A 221 7.46 0.44 19.44
C ASP A 221 6.53 0.42 18.20
N LEU A 222 6.85 1.22 17.18
CA LEU A 222 6.11 1.25 15.91
C LEU A 222 6.22 -0.07 15.15
N LEU A 223 7.40 -0.66 15.16
CA LEU A 223 7.73 -1.91 14.46
C LEU A 223 7.18 -3.13 15.19
N ALA A 224 7.21 -3.13 16.52
CA ALA A 224 6.58 -4.16 17.34
C ALA A 224 5.06 -4.21 17.13
N ASP A 225 4.41 -3.05 16.99
CA ASP A 225 2.99 -2.98 16.60
C ASP A 225 2.76 -3.55 15.20
N ILE A 226 3.62 -3.24 14.22
CA ILE A 226 3.54 -3.75 12.85
C ILE A 226 3.78 -5.27 12.78
N ASP A 227 4.69 -5.81 13.59
CA ASP A 227 4.98 -7.25 13.67
C ASP A 227 3.77 -8.04 14.18
N ASN A 228 3.03 -7.47 15.15
CA ASN A 228 1.83 -8.08 15.73
C ASN A 228 0.61 -8.07 14.77
N TRP A 229 0.73 -7.45 13.59
CA TRP A 229 -0.32 -7.47 12.57
C TRP A 229 -0.30 -8.75 11.75
N ASP A 230 -0.94 -9.80 12.25
CA ASP A 230 -1.39 -10.87 11.36
C ASP A 230 -2.48 -10.33 10.43
N TRP A 231 -2.41 -10.65 9.15
CA TRP A 231 -3.43 -10.33 8.15
C TRP A 231 -4.34 -11.57 8.00
N PRO A 232 -5.35 -11.79 8.85
CA PRO A 232 -5.92 -13.12 9.06
C PRO A 232 -6.98 -13.49 8.00
N MET A 233 -7.05 -12.77 6.88
CA MET A 233 -8.17 -12.88 5.95
C MET A 233 -7.86 -13.74 4.73
N GLU A 234 -8.81 -14.59 4.36
CA GLU A 234 -8.85 -15.23 3.04
C GLU A 234 -9.20 -14.19 1.96
N TRP A 235 -8.18 -13.52 1.42
CA TRP A 235 -8.32 -12.42 0.44
C TRP A 235 -9.09 -12.75 -0.84
N SER A 236 -9.22 -14.05 -1.18
CA SER A 236 -10.08 -14.49 -2.28
C SER A 236 -11.55 -14.10 -2.08
N SER A 237 -11.99 -13.87 -0.84
CA SER A 237 -13.35 -13.41 -0.52
C SER A 237 -13.56 -11.90 -0.62
N ILE A 238 -12.48 -11.13 -0.74
CA ILE A 238 -12.49 -9.65 -0.80
C ILE A 238 -12.29 -9.18 -2.23
N LEU A 239 -11.44 -9.87 -3.00
CA LEU A 239 -11.09 -9.49 -4.37
C LEU A 239 -11.98 -10.18 -5.43
N PHE A 240 -12.75 -11.20 -5.05
CA PHE A 240 -13.68 -11.97 -5.90
C PHE A 240 -14.95 -12.34 -5.12
#